data_AF-A0AAD5LQI2-F1
#
_entry.id   AF-A0AAD5LQI2-F1
#
_cell.length_a   1.000
_cell.length_b   1.000
_cell.length_c   1.000
_cell.angle_alpha   90.00
_cell.angle_beta   90.00
_cell.angle_gamma   90.00
#
_symmetry.space_group_name_H-M   'P 1'
#
loop_
_entity.id
_entity.type
_entity.pdbx_description
1 polymer ?
#
loop_
_entity_poly.entity_id
_entity_poly.type
_entity_poly.pdbx_seq_one_letter_code
_entity_poly.pdbx_strand_id
1 'polypeptide(L)'
;MSRLEEIKPDNKTGLKAENFNAVDAEWTELEETTLGDAEAVSTSFITPVIVGPKGKPAGTANFNLTATIVQSNATAMNGNQSLPVPAGALKFTISLSDWPFESTNNSVRFAITLAARGKDGKARGKPSKKPRGDSDKLKKIDRVDMGEGMFMDAPALAVLDGVTKDITATVEQSGNAVEYVWVFPYFNKTLYYDPVVGSEDPSAQPTDGTEEVGTTTTTTAPVPTPAPTPAPTKSSTPATVVGATMATAVALLASALL
;
A
#
# COMPACT_ATOMS: atom_id res chain seq x y z
N MET A 1 -9.91 11.87 1.04
CA MET A 1 -9.60 12.93 0.07
C MET A 1 -8.12 12.90 -0.21
N SER A 2 -7.78 12.63 -1.45
CA SER A 2 -6.44 12.64 -2.00
C SER A 2 -6.24 13.89 -2.87
N ARG A 3 -5.00 14.35 -3.01
CA ARG A 3 -4.64 15.48 -3.88
C ARG A 3 -3.35 15.17 -4.59
N LEU A 4 -3.29 15.55 -5.87
CA LEU A 4 -2.08 15.48 -6.68
C LEU A 4 -1.89 16.83 -7.37
N GLU A 5 -0.84 17.54 -6.97
CA GLU A 5 -0.61 18.92 -7.37
C GLU A 5 0.88 19.24 -7.48
N GLU A 6 1.20 20.19 -8.32
CA GLU A 6 2.53 20.77 -8.44
C GLU A 6 2.70 21.86 -7.38
N ILE A 7 3.87 21.94 -6.78
CA ILE A 7 4.26 22.97 -5.82
C ILE A 7 5.48 23.70 -6.35
N LYS A 8 5.43 25.03 -6.29
CA LYS A 8 6.50 25.94 -6.69
C LYS A 8 7.52 26.11 -5.56
N PRO A 9 8.75 26.61 -5.83
CA PRO A 9 9.74 26.88 -4.79
C PRO A 9 9.28 27.81 -3.66
N ASP A 10 8.26 28.64 -3.91
CA ASP A 10 7.65 29.53 -2.91
C ASP A 10 6.48 28.88 -2.14
N ASN A 11 6.34 27.55 -2.23
CA ASN A 11 5.27 26.73 -1.68
C ASN A 11 3.85 27.06 -2.18
N LYS A 12 3.71 27.85 -3.26
CA LYS A 12 2.41 28.04 -3.90
C LYS A 12 2.08 26.84 -4.79
N THR A 13 0.79 26.50 -4.81
CA THR A 13 0.25 25.50 -5.73
C THR A 13 0.38 25.99 -7.18
N GLY A 14 0.94 25.12 -8.03
CA GLY A 14 0.97 25.24 -9.50
C GLY A 14 -0.18 24.49 -10.14
N LEU A 15 0.12 23.71 -11.19
CA LEU A 15 -0.87 22.85 -11.84
C LEU A 15 -1.34 21.75 -10.89
N LYS A 16 -2.58 21.29 -11.04
CA LYS A 16 -3.15 20.22 -10.22
C LYS A 16 -4.03 19.30 -11.05
N ALA A 17 -4.21 18.07 -10.58
CA ALA A 17 -5.24 17.18 -11.07
C ALA A 17 -6.58 17.53 -10.40
N GLU A 18 -7.37 18.45 -11.01
CA GLU A 18 -8.55 19.05 -10.34
C GLU A 18 -9.61 18.04 -9.90
N ASN A 19 -9.72 16.91 -10.61
CA ASN A 19 -10.73 15.89 -10.38
C ASN A 19 -10.13 14.57 -9.89
N PHE A 20 -8.95 14.59 -9.26
CA PHE A 20 -8.25 13.35 -8.87
C PHE A 20 -9.12 12.39 -8.02
N ASN A 21 -9.95 12.93 -7.12
CA ASN A 21 -10.90 12.13 -6.31
C ASN A 21 -12.15 11.66 -7.08
N ALA A 22 -12.42 12.24 -8.24
CA ALA A 22 -13.59 11.93 -9.06
C ALA A 22 -13.20 11.13 -10.32
N VAL A 23 -11.97 10.61 -10.37
CA VAL A 23 -11.53 9.76 -11.46
C VAL A 23 -12.23 8.41 -11.32
N ASP A 24 -13.14 8.15 -12.26
CA ASP A 24 -13.82 6.87 -12.39
C ASP A 24 -12.91 5.92 -13.18
N ALA A 25 -12.13 5.12 -12.45
CA ALA A 25 -11.34 4.04 -13.01
C ALA A 25 -11.55 2.78 -12.18
N GLU A 26 -11.56 1.64 -12.85
CA GLU A 26 -11.74 0.36 -12.20
C GLU A 26 -10.40 -0.19 -11.71
N TRP A 27 -10.44 -0.86 -10.57
CA TRP A 27 -9.32 -1.68 -10.13
C TRP A 27 -9.22 -2.90 -11.06
N THR A 28 -8.00 -3.29 -11.40
CA THR A 28 -7.78 -4.56 -12.11
C THR A 28 -8.26 -5.73 -11.26
N GLU A 29 -8.49 -6.87 -11.90
CA GLU A 29 -8.70 -8.12 -11.17
C GLU A 29 -7.51 -8.43 -10.24
N LEU A 30 -7.78 -9.21 -9.20
CA LEU A 30 -6.74 -9.69 -8.29
C LEU A 30 -5.92 -10.77 -9.00
N GLU A 31 -4.61 -10.59 -9.02
CA GLU A 31 -3.68 -11.51 -9.65
C GLU A 31 -2.68 -12.06 -8.63
N GLU A 32 -2.38 -13.36 -8.72
CA GLU A 32 -1.29 -13.98 -7.95
C GLU A 32 0.06 -13.46 -8.44
N THR A 33 0.94 -13.15 -7.49
CA THR A 33 2.28 -12.60 -7.76
C THR A 33 3.25 -12.99 -6.65
N THR A 34 4.46 -12.45 -6.69
CA THR A 34 5.48 -12.66 -5.66
C THR A 34 6.16 -11.34 -5.28
N LEU A 35 6.57 -11.23 -4.03
CA LEU A 35 7.48 -10.19 -3.55
C LEU A 35 8.76 -10.86 -3.04
N GLY A 36 9.75 -10.99 -3.92
CA GLY A 36 10.89 -11.86 -3.67
C GLY A 36 10.42 -13.33 -3.66
N ASP A 37 10.70 -14.05 -2.57
CA ASP A 37 10.27 -15.45 -2.41
C ASP A 37 8.88 -15.59 -1.75
N ALA A 38 8.26 -14.48 -1.35
CA ALA A 38 6.95 -14.51 -0.71
C ALA A 38 5.81 -14.47 -1.73
N GLU A 39 4.89 -15.42 -1.63
CA GLU A 39 3.62 -15.37 -2.37
C GLU A 39 2.82 -14.14 -2.01
N ALA A 40 2.14 -13.57 -3.00
CA ALA A 40 1.38 -12.36 -2.85
C ALA A 40 0.19 -12.32 -3.82
N VAL A 41 -0.73 -11.41 -3.57
CA VAL A 41 -1.82 -11.08 -4.50
C VAL A 41 -1.79 -9.56 -4.74
N SER A 42 -1.97 -9.13 -5.98
CA SER A 42 -1.97 -7.72 -6.34
C SER A 42 -3.18 -7.29 -7.16
N THR A 43 -3.54 -6.02 -7.04
CA THR A 43 -4.49 -5.32 -7.91
C THR A 43 -3.97 -3.90 -8.13
N SER A 44 -4.32 -3.29 -9.26
CA SER A 44 -3.87 -1.94 -9.62
C SER A 44 -5.03 -1.04 -10.00
N PHE A 45 -4.93 0.23 -9.61
CA PHE A 45 -5.76 1.32 -10.09
C PHE A 45 -4.91 2.13 -11.08
N ILE A 46 -5.24 2.05 -12.36
CA ILE A 46 -4.46 2.68 -13.43
C ILE A 46 -5.36 3.69 -14.13
N THR A 47 -4.93 4.95 -14.17
CA THR A 47 -5.73 6.00 -14.79
C THR A 47 -4.91 7.16 -15.33
N PRO A 48 -5.26 7.70 -16.51
CA PRO A 48 -4.77 9.01 -16.94
C PRO A 48 -5.39 10.11 -16.08
N VAL A 49 -4.56 11.02 -15.57
CA VAL A 49 -5.00 12.20 -14.82
C VAL A 49 -4.75 13.46 -15.64
N ILE A 50 -5.82 14.22 -15.88
CA ILE A 50 -5.74 15.51 -16.58
C ILE A 50 -5.20 16.55 -15.61
N VAL A 51 -4.11 17.22 -16.00
CA VAL A 51 -3.42 18.21 -15.17
C VAL A 51 -3.65 19.62 -15.74
N GLY A 52 -4.04 20.53 -14.86
CA GLY A 52 -4.36 21.93 -15.20
C GLY A 52 -5.86 22.22 -15.26
N PRO A 53 -6.23 23.48 -15.54
CA PRO A 53 -7.62 23.94 -15.44
C PRO A 53 -8.57 23.22 -16.39
N LYS A 54 -9.80 22.95 -15.92
CA LYS A 54 -10.88 22.44 -16.78
C LYS A 54 -11.07 23.30 -18.03
N GLY A 55 -11.02 22.67 -19.21
CA GLY A 55 -11.18 23.33 -20.51
C GLY A 55 -9.88 23.88 -21.12
N LYS A 56 -8.77 23.89 -20.36
CA LYS A 56 -7.44 24.22 -20.87
C LYS A 56 -6.37 23.39 -20.16
N PRO A 57 -6.36 22.05 -20.38
CA PRO A 57 -5.39 21.18 -19.73
C PRO A 57 -3.97 21.53 -20.18
N ALA A 58 -3.02 21.45 -19.24
CA ALA A 58 -1.59 21.58 -19.53
C ALA A 58 -1.02 20.27 -20.09
N GLY A 59 -1.60 19.13 -19.69
CA GLY A 59 -1.23 17.81 -20.19
C GLY A 59 -1.97 16.70 -19.45
N THR A 60 -1.54 15.46 -19.70
CA THR A 60 -2.05 14.25 -19.06
C THR A 60 -0.88 13.51 -18.45
N ALA A 61 -0.98 13.17 -17.16
CA ALA A 61 -0.04 12.29 -16.49
C ALA A 61 -0.67 10.90 -16.34
N ASN A 62 0.14 9.84 -16.25
CA ASN A 62 -0.37 8.49 -15.98
C ASN A 62 -0.15 8.17 -14.51
N PHE A 63 -1.23 7.94 -13.77
CA PHE A 63 -1.18 7.55 -12.38
C PHE A 63 -1.48 6.06 -12.25
N ASN A 64 -0.63 5.33 -11.53
CA ASN A 64 -0.86 3.94 -11.16
C ASN A 64 -0.64 3.78 -9.65
N LEU A 65 -1.62 3.16 -9.00
CA LEU A 65 -1.51 2.68 -7.63
C LEU A 65 -1.72 1.17 -7.62
N THR A 66 -0.65 0.42 -7.33
CA THR A 66 -0.73 -1.03 -7.13
C THR A 66 -0.76 -1.34 -5.64
N ALA A 67 -1.72 -2.14 -5.21
CA ALA A 67 -1.76 -2.72 -3.88
C ALA A 67 -1.34 -4.19 -3.95
N THR A 68 -0.39 -4.59 -3.11
CA THR A 68 0.10 -5.97 -3.02
C THR A 68 0.00 -6.47 -1.58
N ILE A 69 -0.70 -7.59 -1.39
CA ILE A 69 -0.84 -8.25 -0.08
C ILE A 69 0.12 -9.43 -0.05
N VAL A 70 1.02 -9.45 0.95
CA VAL A 70 2.07 -10.47 1.03
C VAL A 70 1.71 -11.53 2.06
N GLN A 71 1.87 -12.81 1.72
CA GLN A 71 1.43 -13.92 2.56
C GLN A 71 2.46 -14.32 3.64
N SER A 72 3.72 -13.92 3.49
CA SER A 72 4.78 -14.19 4.46
C SER A 72 5.72 -12.99 4.61
N ASN A 73 6.56 -13.01 5.65
CA ASN A 73 7.53 -11.94 5.85
C ASN A 73 8.48 -11.86 4.65
N ALA A 74 8.57 -10.67 4.07
CA ALA A 74 9.36 -10.39 2.89
C ALA A 74 10.21 -9.13 3.05
N THR A 75 10.98 -8.83 2.02
CA THR A 75 11.71 -7.58 1.89
C THR A 75 11.46 -6.99 0.51
N ALA A 76 11.15 -5.70 0.46
CA ALA A 76 10.97 -4.98 -0.78
C ALA A 76 12.08 -3.96 -0.99
N MET A 77 12.30 -3.60 -2.25
CA MET A 77 13.21 -2.52 -2.63
C MET A 77 12.41 -1.30 -3.12
N ASN A 78 12.73 -0.13 -2.58
CA ASN A 78 12.34 1.17 -3.12
C ASN A 78 13.62 1.85 -3.60
N GLY A 79 13.95 1.65 -4.88
CA GLY A 79 15.27 2.01 -5.41
C GLY A 79 16.38 1.21 -4.72
N ASN A 80 17.34 1.92 -4.12
CA ASN A 80 18.42 1.30 -3.35
C ASN A 80 18.06 1.06 -1.86
N GLN A 81 16.84 1.38 -1.45
CA GLN A 81 16.40 1.24 -0.06
C GLN A 81 15.62 -0.04 0.17
N SER A 82 16.05 -0.83 1.15
CA SER A 82 15.40 -2.08 1.55
C SER A 82 14.38 -1.82 2.66
N LEU A 83 13.16 -2.33 2.49
CA LEU A 83 12.05 -2.22 3.45
C LEU A 83 11.59 -3.61 3.90
N PRO A 84 11.56 -3.88 5.21
CA PRO A 84 10.85 -5.04 5.74
C PRO A 84 9.36 -4.94 5.46
N VAL A 85 8.79 -6.03 4.94
CA VAL A 85 7.35 -6.20 4.68
C VAL A 85 6.86 -7.38 5.51
N PRO A 86 6.15 -7.15 6.63
CA PRO A 86 5.58 -8.23 7.41
C PRO A 86 4.53 -9.01 6.62
N ALA A 87 4.29 -10.26 7.02
CA ALA A 87 3.16 -11.02 6.51
C ALA A 87 1.84 -10.25 6.75
N GLY A 88 0.91 -10.35 5.80
CA GLY A 88 -0.37 -9.62 5.85
C GLY A 88 -0.24 -8.11 5.62
N ALA A 89 0.96 -7.56 5.48
CA ALA A 89 1.14 -6.15 5.17
C ALA A 89 0.68 -5.85 3.73
N LEU A 90 0.15 -4.64 3.56
CA LEU A 90 -0.18 -4.04 2.28
C LEU A 90 1.01 -3.22 1.80
N LYS A 91 1.55 -3.57 0.66
CA LYS A 91 2.53 -2.75 -0.05
C LYS A 91 1.80 -1.91 -1.09
N PHE A 92 1.98 -0.60 -1.05
CA PHE A 92 1.39 0.30 -2.02
C PHE A 92 2.49 0.84 -2.92
N THR A 93 2.41 0.56 -4.20
CA THR A 93 3.32 1.13 -5.19
C THR A 93 2.62 2.26 -5.92
N ILE A 94 3.14 3.47 -5.72
CA ILE A 94 2.71 4.68 -6.42
C ILE A 94 3.66 4.88 -7.60
N SER A 95 3.11 4.89 -8.80
CA SER A 95 3.82 5.28 -10.01
C SER A 95 3.12 6.44 -10.68
N LEU A 96 3.90 7.43 -11.10
CA LEU A 96 3.42 8.58 -11.84
C LEU A 96 4.36 8.83 -13.01
N SER A 97 3.81 9.03 -14.20
CA SER A 97 4.60 9.42 -15.37
C SER A 97 4.04 10.62 -16.08
N ASP A 98 4.91 11.29 -16.84
CA ASP A 98 4.54 12.35 -17.79
C ASP A 98 3.82 13.54 -17.13
N TRP A 99 4.19 13.87 -15.88
CA TRP A 99 3.64 15.05 -15.20
C TRP A 99 4.06 16.32 -15.97
N PRO A 100 3.11 17.17 -16.40
CA PRO A 100 3.41 18.33 -17.24
C PRO A 100 3.87 19.51 -16.36
N PHE A 101 5.08 19.42 -15.81
CA PHE A 101 5.65 20.47 -14.96
C PHE A 101 5.67 21.84 -15.66
N GLU A 102 5.27 22.90 -14.95
CA GLU A 102 5.47 24.29 -15.41
C GLU A 102 6.96 24.67 -15.41
N SER A 103 7.76 24.04 -14.54
CA SER A 103 9.19 24.30 -14.37
C SER A 103 9.92 23.11 -13.77
N THR A 104 11.19 22.94 -14.14
CA THR A 104 12.09 21.95 -13.53
C THR A 104 12.46 22.25 -12.07
N ASN A 105 12.11 23.44 -11.57
CA ASN A 105 12.30 23.83 -10.17
C ASN A 105 11.09 23.47 -9.28
N ASN A 106 10.00 23.02 -9.88
CA ASN A 106 8.80 22.64 -9.15
C ASN A 106 8.88 21.18 -8.67
N SER A 107 7.94 20.79 -7.82
CA SER A 107 7.83 19.45 -7.25
C SER A 107 6.39 18.94 -7.36
N VAL A 108 6.18 17.63 -7.30
CA VAL A 108 4.85 17.04 -7.19
C VAL A 108 4.55 16.75 -5.72
N ARG A 109 3.45 17.30 -5.22
CA ARG A 109 2.85 16.99 -3.93
C ARG A 109 1.74 15.98 -4.11
N PHE A 110 1.88 14.84 -3.46
CA PHE A 110 0.83 13.85 -3.31
C PHE A 110 0.39 13.80 -1.86
N ALA A 111 -0.89 14.05 -1.60
CA ALA A 111 -1.47 14.01 -0.26
C ALA A 111 -2.59 12.99 -0.21
N ILE A 112 -2.60 12.16 0.84
CA ILE A 112 -3.71 11.26 1.13
C ILE A 112 -4.26 11.55 2.53
N THR A 113 -5.57 11.48 2.68
CA THR A 113 -6.19 11.52 4.01
C THR A 113 -5.92 10.19 4.72
N LEU A 114 -5.37 10.25 5.92
CA LEU A 114 -5.25 9.10 6.81
C LEU A 114 -6.35 9.15 7.87
N ALA A 115 -7.04 8.02 8.05
CA ALA A 115 -8.01 7.83 9.12
C ALA A 115 -7.59 6.62 9.96
N ALA A 116 -7.14 6.88 11.18
CA ALA A 116 -6.94 5.85 12.19
C ALA A 116 -8.29 5.38 12.71
N ARG A 117 -8.71 4.16 12.35
CA ARG A 117 -9.96 3.56 12.83
C ARG A 117 -9.66 2.25 13.53
N GLY A 118 -10.27 2.05 14.69
CA GLY A 118 -10.18 0.78 15.39
C GLY A 118 -11.06 -0.29 14.76
N LYS A 119 -10.98 -1.52 15.27
CA LYS A 119 -11.80 -2.65 14.78
C LYS A 119 -13.32 -2.38 14.82
N ASP A 120 -13.76 -1.48 15.70
CA ASP A 120 -15.15 -1.03 15.80
C ASP A 120 -15.51 0.12 14.84
N GLY A 121 -14.62 0.46 13.89
CA GLY A 121 -14.78 1.53 12.90
C GLY A 121 -14.66 2.95 13.46
N LYS A 122 -14.47 3.11 14.77
CA LYS A 122 -14.38 4.42 15.44
C LYS A 122 -12.99 5.03 15.27
N ALA A 123 -12.93 6.36 15.23
CA ALA A 123 -11.66 7.07 15.15
C ALA A 123 -10.79 6.82 16.39
N ARG A 124 -9.51 6.51 16.19
CA ARG A 124 -8.55 6.21 17.25
C ARG A 124 -7.33 7.11 17.11
N GLY A 125 -7.40 8.30 17.71
CA GLY A 125 -6.31 9.27 17.67
C GLY A 125 -6.03 9.84 16.27
N LYS A 126 -4.98 10.66 16.19
CA LYS A 126 -4.48 11.22 14.93
C LYS A 126 -3.21 10.46 14.52
N PRO A 127 -3.09 10.05 13.25
CA PRO A 127 -1.84 9.50 12.74
C PRO A 127 -0.66 10.41 13.08
N SER A 128 0.47 9.81 13.48
CA SER A 128 1.65 10.57 13.92
C SER A 128 2.93 9.97 13.37
N LYS A 129 3.85 10.83 12.94
CA LYS A 129 5.16 10.42 12.45
C LYS A 129 6.09 10.10 13.63
N LYS A 130 6.79 8.98 13.55
CA LYS A 130 7.78 8.49 14.51
C LYS A 130 8.97 7.90 13.74
N PRO A 131 10.19 7.92 14.30
CA PRO A 131 11.29 7.14 13.75
C PRO A 131 10.92 5.65 13.73
N ARG A 132 11.25 4.93 12.64
CA ARG A 132 11.06 3.47 12.58
C ARG A 132 12.06 2.72 13.48
N GLY A 133 13.21 3.33 13.79
CA GLY A 133 14.21 2.80 14.71
C GLY A 133 15.57 3.48 14.55
N ASP A 134 16.52 3.10 15.41
CA ASP A 134 17.80 3.80 15.55
C ASP A 134 18.94 3.22 14.69
N SER A 135 18.68 2.18 13.89
CA SER A 135 19.69 1.65 12.96
C SER A 135 19.79 2.52 11.70
N ASP A 136 20.97 2.63 11.10
CA ASP A 136 21.18 3.50 9.92
C ASP A 136 20.30 3.13 8.72
N LYS A 137 19.91 1.85 8.60
CA LYS A 137 18.97 1.38 7.59
C LYS A 137 17.53 1.83 7.85
N LEU A 138 17.12 1.90 9.13
CA LEU A 138 15.78 2.28 9.54
C LEU A 138 15.60 3.79 9.71
N LYS A 139 16.66 4.55 9.98
CA LYS A 139 16.63 6.02 10.09
C LYS A 139 16.14 6.73 8.82
N LYS A 140 16.28 6.08 7.66
CA LYS A 140 15.77 6.58 6.38
C LYS A 140 14.36 6.11 6.06
N ILE A 141 13.69 5.43 7.01
CA ILE A 141 12.30 5.03 6.88
C ILE A 141 11.52 5.69 8.00
N ASP A 142 10.57 6.52 7.61
CA ASP A 142 9.64 7.12 8.55
C ASP A 142 8.55 6.11 8.88
N ARG A 143 8.17 6.01 10.16
CA ARG A 143 7.00 5.25 10.57
C ARG A 143 5.87 6.21 10.91
N VAL A 144 4.74 6.06 10.25
CA VAL A 144 3.49 6.72 10.63
C VAL A 144 2.70 5.74 11.49
N ASP A 145 2.59 6.03 12.77
CA ASP A 145 1.73 5.30 13.70
C ASP A 145 0.28 5.73 13.45
N MET A 146 -0.57 4.75 13.11
CA MET A 146 -1.99 4.93 12.83
C MET A 146 -2.88 4.37 13.95
N GLY A 147 -2.32 4.02 15.10
CA GLY A 147 -3.04 3.51 16.26
C GLY A 147 -3.38 2.01 16.17
N GLU A 148 -3.67 1.40 17.33
CA GLU A 148 -4.07 -0.03 17.45
C GLU A 148 -3.11 -1.01 16.73
N GLY A 149 -1.81 -0.70 16.74
CA GLY A 149 -0.79 -1.54 16.09
C GLY A 149 -0.70 -1.38 14.57
N MET A 150 -1.55 -0.54 13.95
CA MET A 150 -1.44 -0.19 12.53
C MET A 150 -0.35 0.85 12.31
N PHE A 151 0.46 0.65 11.27
CA PHE A 151 1.52 1.59 10.91
C PHE A 151 1.72 1.67 9.40
N MET A 152 2.32 2.76 8.94
CA MET A 152 2.87 2.88 7.59
C MET A 152 4.35 3.18 7.68
N ASP A 153 5.17 2.33 7.10
CA ASP A 153 6.58 2.56 6.91
C ASP A 153 6.82 3.18 5.52
N ALA A 154 7.23 4.45 5.52
CA ALA A 154 7.39 5.30 4.37
C ALA A 154 8.89 5.56 4.11
N PRO A 155 9.46 5.12 2.99
CA PRO A 155 10.84 5.45 2.64
C PRO A 155 11.04 6.97 2.53
N ALA A 156 12.20 7.49 2.96
CA ALA A 156 12.58 8.89 2.78
C ALA A 156 13.13 9.19 1.37
N LEU A 157 13.16 8.17 0.51
CA LEU A 157 13.69 8.23 -0.85
C LEU A 157 12.59 7.84 -1.84
N ALA A 158 12.62 8.40 -3.05
CA ALA A 158 11.84 7.93 -4.20
C ALA A 158 12.75 7.66 -5.39
N VAL A 159 12.27 6.89 -6.36
CA VAL A 159 13.00 6.65 -7.62
C VAL A 159 12.43 7.58 -8.67
N LEU A 160 13.22 8.58 -9.06
CA LEU A 160 12.90 9.58 -10.07
C LEU A 160 13.77 9.35 -11.31
N ASP A 161 13.15 9.01 -12.43
CA ASP A 161 13.83 8.67 -13.69
C ASP A 161 14.88 7.56 -13.53
N GLY A 162 14.58 6.57 -12.68
CA GLY A 162 15.50 5.47 -12.35
C GLY A 162 16.59 5.83 -11.33
N VAL A 163 16.64 7.07 -10.84
CA VAL A 163 17.63 7.53 -9.86
C VAL A 163 16.97 7.74 -8.50
N THR A 164 17.58 7.20 -7.45
CA THR A 164 17.09 7.42 -6.08
C THR A 164 17.39 8.85 -5.60
N LYS A 165 16.36 9.56 -5.13
CA LYS A 165 16.45 10.93 -4.60
C LYS A 165 15.72 11.06 -3.27
N ASP A 166 16.21 11.94 -2.41
CA ASP A 166 15.53 12.30 -1.16
C ASP A 166 14.20 13.00 -1.46
N ILE A 167 13.20 12.68 -0.64
CA ILE A 167 11.88 13.32 -0.67
C ILE A 167 11.54 13.88 0.70
N THR A 168 10.59 14.81 0.73
CA THR A 168 10.01 15.25 2.00
C THR A 168 8.68 14.54 2.21
N ALA A 169 8.48 13.99 3.40
CA ALA A 169 7.21 13.41 3.81
C ALA A 169 6.75 13.96 5.17
N THR A 170 5.52 14.45 5.26
CA THR A 170 4.97 15.14 6.43
C THR A 170 3.58 14.60 6.78
N VAL A 171 3.25 14.66 8.08
CA VAL A 171 1.86 14.53 8.54
C VAL A 171 1.32 15.95 8.74
N GLU A 172 0.32 16.32 7.97
CA GLU A 172 -0.26 17.67 7.96
C GLU A 172 -1.71 17.63 8.45
N GLN A 173 -2.15 18.66 9.16
CA GLN A 173 -3.55 18.82 9.52
C GLN A 173 -4.24 19.70 8.48
N SER A 174 -5.31 19.16 7.89
CA SER A 174 -6.09 19.79 6.82
C SER A 174 -7.54 19.89 7.28
N GLY A 175 -7.85 20.99 7.97
CA GLY A 175 -9.11 21.15 8.69
C GLY A 175 -9.28 20.08 9.78
N ASN A 176 -10.31 19.23 9.63
CA ASN A 176 -10.59 18.11 10.54
C ASN A 176 -9.91 16.79 10.14
N ALA A 177 -9.26 16.75 8.96
CA ALA A 177 -8.56 15.58 8.46
C ALA A 177 -7.06 15.65 8.79
N VAL A 178 -6.45 14.48 8.90
CA VAL A 178 -4.99 14.33 8.93
C VAL A 178 -4.58 13.79 7.57
N GLU A 179 -3.63 14.46 6.93
CA GLU A 179 -3.06 14.04 5.66
C GLU A 179 -1.64 13.54 5.86
N TYR A 180 -1.26 12.51 5.11
CA TYR A 180 0.13 12.21 4.88
C TYR A 180 0.52 12.68 3.49
N VAL A 181 1.60 13.44 3.45
CA VAL A 181 1.94 14.29 2.32
C VAL A 181 3.35 13.95 1.90
N TRP A 182 3.51 13.59 0.63
CA TRP A 182 4.79 13.42 -0.01
C TRP A 182 5.04 14.58 -0.97
N VAL A 183 6.27 15.07 -0.97
CA VAL A 183 6.76 16.05 -1.95
C VAL A 183 7.93 15.43 -2.70
N PHE A 184 7.66 15.09 -3.96
CA PHE A 184 8.61 14.51 -4.90
C PHE A 184 9.25 15.62 -5.73
N PRO A 185 10.60 15.72 -5.76
CA PRO A 185 11.29 16.64 -6.66
C PRO A 185 10.92 16.42 -8.13
N TYR A 186 11.25 17.40 -8.97
CA TYR A 186 11.11 17.26 -10.43
C TYR A 186 11.68 15.92 -10.94
N PHE A 187 10.90 15.30 -11.83
CA PHE A 187 11.25 14.14 -12.64
C PHE A 187 10.80 14.41 -14.08
N ASN A 188 11.53 13.86 -15.04
CA ASN A 188 11.28 14.10 -16.45
C ASN A 188 10.30 13.09 -17.05
N LYS A 189 10.36 11.84 -16.61
CA LYS A 189 9.56 10.73 -17.14
C LYS A 189 8.79 10.02 -16.05
N THR A 190 9.48 9.53 -15.01
CA THR A 190 8.87 8.60 -14.07
C THR A 190 9.19 8.91 -12.61
N LEU A 191 8.17 8.70 -11.78
CA LEU A 191 8.24 8.60 -10.33
C LEU A 191 7.79 7.18 -9.96
N TYR A 192 8.56 6.53 -9.09
CA TYR A 192 8.17 5.31 -8.39
C TYR A 192 8.43 5.50 -6.89
N TYR A 193 7.45 5.14 -6.07
CA TYR A 193 7.52 5.25 -4.62
C TYR A 193 6.65 4.19 -3.96
N ASP A 194 7.16 3.58 -2.89
CA ASP A 194 6.64 2.27 -2.48
C ASP A 194 6.63 2.03 -0.96
N PRO A 195 5.67 2.65 -0.23
CA PRO A 195 5.48 2.47 1.21
C PRO A 195 4.85 1.11 1.57
N VAL A 196 4.97 0.77 2.85
CA VAL A 196 4.42 -0.47 3.43
C VAL A 196 3.45 -0.10 4.54
N VAL A 197 2.21 -0.57 4.48
CA VAL A 197 1.22 -0.47 5.55
C VAL A 197 1.10 -1.82 6.22
N GLY A 198 1.37 -1.88 7.52
CA GLY A 198 1.34 -3.11 8.28
C GLY A 198 0.48 -3.00 9.53
N SER A 199 0.32 -4.15 10.19
CA SER A 199 -0.30 -4.27 11.49
C SER A 199 0.56 -5.15 12.38
N GLU A 200 0.66 -4.79 13.65
CA GLU A 200 1.22 -5.63 14.71
C GLU A 200 0.16 -6.56 15.30
N ASP A 201 -1.10 -6.46 14.85
CA ASP A 201 -2.19 -7.33 15.28
C ASP A 201 -2.07 -8.72 14.65
N PRO A 202 -2.00 -9.80 15.46
CA PRO A 202 -1.93 -11.17 14.95
C PRO A 202 -3.11 -11.55 14.06
N SER A 203 -4.29 -10.95 14.25
CA SER A 203 -5.47 -11.21 13.42
C SER A 203 -5.39 -10.60 12.02
N ALA A 204 -4.45 -9.68 11.78
CA ALA A 204 -4.16 -9.15 10.45
C ALA A 204 -3.12 -9.99 9.70
N GLN A 205 -2.58 -11.04 10.33
CA GLN A 205 -1.65 -11.96 9.70
C GLN A 205 -2.43 -13.02 8.89
N PRO A 206 -1.89 -13.50 7.76
CA PRO A 206 -2.48 -14.61 7.03
C PRO A 206 -2.58 -15.82 7.95
N THR A 207 -3.77 -16.40 8.05
CA THR A 207 -3.94 -17.69 8.72
C THR A 207 -3.52 -18.78 7.75
N ASP A 208 -2.55 -19.60 8.13
CA ASP A 208 -2.37 -20.91 7.50
C ASP A 208 -3.73 -21.60 7.57
N GLY A 209 -4.24 -22.07 6.43
CA GLY A 209 -5.58 -22.66 6.28
C GLY A 209 -5.77 -23.99 7.02
N THR A 210 -5.29 -24.14 8.25
CA THR A 210 -5.79 -25.15 9.17
C THR A 210 -7.15 -24.70 9.67
N GLU A 211 -8.19 -25.10 8.95
CA GLU A 211 -9.48 -25.30 9.61
C GLU A 211 -9.21 -26.24 10.81
N GLU A 212 -9.38 -25.73 12.03
CA GLU A 212 -9.68 -26.62 13.13
C GLU A 212 -10.99 -27.32 12.76
N VAL A 213 -10.88 -28.54 12.25
CA VAL A 213 -12.01 -29.46 12.14
C VAL A 213 -12.56 -29.61 13.55
N GLY A 214 -13.64 -28.87 13.81
CA GLY A 214 -14.40 -28.95 15.04
C GLY A 214 -14.70 -30.41 15.32
N THR A 215 -14.12 -30.93 16.39
CA THR A 215 -14.27 -32.34 16.77
C THR A 215 -15.66 -32.51 17.37
N THR A 216 -16.67 -32.74 16.52
CA THR A 216 -17.95 -33.30 16.98
C THR A 216 -17.68 -34.75 17.39
N THR A 217 -17.64 -34.99 18.69
CA THR A 217 -17.61 -36.33 19.28
C THR A 217 -18.90 -37.07 18.93
N THR A 218 -18.84 -37.92 17.90
CA THR A 218 -19.79 -39.02 17.69
C THR A 218 -19.11 -40.34 18.03
N THR A 219 -19.59 -40.96 19.10
CA THR A 219 -19.28 -42.32 19.54
C THR A 219 -19.73 -43.35 18.50
N THR A 220 -18.80 -44.19 18.04
CA THR A 220 -19.09 -45.53 17.51
C THR A 220 -17.91 -46.48 17.77
N ALA A 221 -18.27 -47.73 18.08
CA ALA A 221 -17.44 -48.80 18.64
C ALA A 221 -16.32 -49.34 17.70
N PRO A 222 -15.32 -50.08 18.22
CA PRO A 222 -14.10 -50.46 17.49
C PRO A 222 -14.21 -51.87 16.87
N VAL A 223 -13.56 -52.15 15.71
CA VAL A 223 -12.62 -53.27 15.36
C VAL A 223 -12.27 -53.22 13.83
N PRO A 224 -11.23 -53.90 13.27
CA PRO A 224 -9.79 -54.06 13.55
C PRO A 224 -8.88 -53.49 12.42
N THR A 225 -7.56 -53.50 12.64
CA THR A 225 -6.44 -53.07 11.74
C THR A 225 -5.57 -54.30 11.37
N PRO A 226 -4.63 -54.32 10.38
CA PRO A 226 -4.50 -53.69 9.03
C PRO A 226 -4.14 -54.70 7.90
N ALA A 227 -4.00 -54.20 6.65
CA ALA A 227 -3.04 -54.72 5.65
C ALA A 227 -2.34 -53.54 4.93
N PRO A 228 -1.08 -53.69 4.43
CA PRO A 228 -0.16 -52.58 4.23
C PRO A 228 -0.24 -51.85 2.88
N THR A 229 0.26 -50.62 2.96
CA THR A 229 0.46 -49.49 2.02
C THR A 229 1.04 -49.79 0.62
N PRO A 230 0.65 -48.98 -0.37
CA PRO A 230 1.61 -48.32 -1.27
C PRO A 230 1.62 -46.79 -1.09
N ALA A 231 2.81 -46.18 -1.13
CA ALA A 231 3.04 -44.72 -1.01
C ALA A 231 3.23 -44.07 -2.40
N PRO A 232 3.45 -42.74 -2.48
CA PRO A 232 2.46 -41.69 -2.68
C PRO A 232 2.42 -41.16 -4.12
N THR A 233 1.26 -40.72 -4.60
CA THR A 233 1.17 -39.90 -5.82
C THR A 233 0.73 -38.50 -5.42
N LYS A 234 1.61 -37.51 -5.62
CA LYS A 234 1.32 -36.09 -5.44
C LYS A 234 0.18 -35.69 -6.38
N SER A 235 -0.91 -35.20 -5.81
CA SER A 235 -1.92 -34.42 -6.53
C SER A 235 -2.37 -33.32 -5.59
N SER A 236 -1.75 -32.14 -5.75
CA SER A 236 -2.20 -30.91 -5.11
C SER A 236 -3.28 -30.30 -6.01
N THR A 237 -4.53 -30.52 -5.66
CA THR A 237 -5.63 -29.67 -6.11
C THR A 237 -5.43 -28.29 -5.47
N PRO A 238 -5.50 -27.17 -6.22
CA PRO A 238 -5.38 -25.85 -5.63
C PRO A 238 -6.54 -25.62 -4.66
N ALA A 239 -6.22 -25.36 -3.39
CA ALA A 239 -7.19 -24.97 -2.39
C ALA A 239 -7.70 -23.56 -2.73
N THR A 240 -9.02 -23.41 -2.84
CA THR A 240 -9.68 -22.12 -2.99
C THR A 240 -9.43 -21.30 -1.74
N VAL A 241 -8.57 -20.27 -1.84
CA VAL A 241 -8.26 -19.38 -0.72
C VAL A 241 -9.44 -18.43 -0.50
N VAL A 242 -10.19 -18.66 0.57
CA VAL A 242 -11.21 -17.73 1.05
C VAL A 242 -10.48 -16.56 1.72
N GLY A 243 -10.20 -15.52 0.93
CA GLY A 243 -9.68 -14.24 1.40
C GLY A 243 -10.71 -13.51 2.27
N ALA A 244 -10.73 -13.80 3.57
CA ALA A 244 -11.60 -13.13 4.52
C ALA A 244 -10.76 -12.49 5.63
N THR A 245 -10.51 -11.17 5.50
CA THR A 245 -10.53 -10.13 6.56
C THR A 245 -9.82 -8.83 6.16
N MET A 246 -9.00 -8.82 5.10
CA MET A 246 -8.34 -7.59 4.61
C MET A 246 -9.13 -6.82 3.54
N ALA A 247 -10.24 -7.37 3.04
CA ALA A 247 -11.17 -6.66 2.15
C ALA A 247 -11.64 -5.32 2.75
N THR A 248 -11.76 -5.24 4.09
CA THR A 248 -12.10 -4.01 4.81
C THR A 248 -10.95 -3.00 4.89
N ALA A 249 -9.69 -3.42 4.95
CA ALA A 249 -8.53 -2.51 4.96
C ALA A 249 -8.24 -1.95 3.56
N VAL A 250 -8.36 -2.79 2.52
CA VAL A 250 -8.31 -2.36 1.12
C VAL A 250 -9.48 -1.41 0.83
N ALA A 251 -10.70 -1.72 1.32
CA ALA A 251 -11.83 -0.81 1.19
C ALA A 251 -11.62 0.52 1.94
N LEU A 252 -10.97 0.55 3.11
CA LEU A 252 -10.71 1.77 3.88
C LEU A 252 -9.68 2.71 3.22
N LEU A 253 -8.64 2.16 2.58
CA LEU A 253 -7.66 2.94 1.82
C LEU A 253 -8.20 3.31 0.43
N ALA A 254 -8.89 2.40 -0.27
CA ALA A 254 -9.59 2.72 -1.51
C ALA A 254 -10.65 3.81 -1.30
N SER A 255 -11.37 3.79 -0.18
CA SER A 255 -12.31 4.87 0.22
C SER A 255 -11.63 6.17 0.67
N ALA A 256 -10.30 6.16 0.89
CA ALA A 256 -9.55 7.38 1.19
C ALA A 256 -8.96 8.04 -0.07
N LEU A 257 -8.74 7.22 -1.11
CA LEU A 257 -8.30 7.59 -2.46
C LEU A 257 -9.43 8.12 -3.34
N LEU A 258 -10.67 7.61 -3.16
CA LEU A 258 -11.92 8.12 -3.74
C LEU A 258 -12.61 9.15 -2.83
#